data_AF-A0A3C2DDJ4-F1
#
_entry.id   AF-A0A3C2DDJ4-F1
#
_cell.length_a   1.000
_cell.length_b   1.000
_cell.length_c   1.000
_cell.angle_alpha   90.00
_cell.angle_beta   90.00
_cell.angle_gamma   90.00
#
_symmetry.space_group_name_H-M   'P 1'
#
loop_
_entity.id
_entity.type
_entity.pdbx_description
1 polymer ?
#
loop_
_entity_poly.entity_id
_entity_poly.type
_entity_poly.pdbx_seq_one_letter_code
_entity_poly.pdbx_strand_id
1 'polypeptide(L)'
;MPVLVGMNMHFHSFCALYSLPDWGEIMELPHDEKMAALSDPEVRRHLEERAASPEAGVFSRLTGWDRYRIGDTFSDANEGLKGRLVGDLARERGIRDFYCLLDVVLADELRTVLWPGPTDDDPASW
;
A
#
# COMPACT_ATOMS: atom_id res chain seq x y z
N MET A 1 -12.08 -11.20 -19.96
CA MET A 1 -12.46 -10.14 -19.02
C MET A 1 -11.71 -8.88 -19.44
N PRO A 2 -12.37 -7.73 -19.65
CA PRO A 2 -11.65 -6.50 -19.89
C PRO A 2 -10.85 -6.21 -18.61
N VAL A 3 -9.53 -6.18 -18.72
CA VAL A 3 -8.68 -5.65 -17.65
C VAL A 3 -9.08 -4.18 -17.57
N LEU A 4 -9.86 -3.79 -16.55
CA LEU A 4 -9.80 -2.41 -16.07
C LEU A 4 -8.30 -2.11 -16.03
N VAL A 5 -7.86 -1.06 -16.72
CA VAL A 5 -6.48 -0.58 -16.59
C VAL A 5 -6.32 -0.23 -15.13
N GLY A 6 -5.86 -1.22 -14.36
CA GLY A 6 -5.73 -1.15 -12.92
C GLY A 6 -4.80 0.00 -12.67
N MET A 7 -5.21 0.93 -11.82
CA MET A 7 -4.36 1.99 -11.34
C MET A 7 -3.17 1.30 -10.66
N ASN A 8 -2.09 1.06 -11.40
CA ASN A 8 -0.88 0.41 -10.92
C ASN A 8 -0.25 1.38 -9.92
N MET A 9 -0.29 1.01 -8.64
CA MET A 9 0.37 1.79 -7.59
C MET A 9 1.72 1.14 -7.28
N HIS A 10 2.73 1.96 -7.03
CA HIS A 10 4.03 1.55 -6.54
C HIS A 10 4.57 2.70 -5.70
N PHE A 11 5.37 2.40 -4.69
CA PHE A 11 5.95 3.43 -3.79
C PHE A 11 7.20 4.10 -4.40
N HIS A 12 7.73 3.51 -5.49
CA HIS A 12 8.84 4.08 -6.25
C HIS A 12 8.48 5.34 -7.03
N SER A 13 7.26 5.46 -7.57
CA SER A 13 6.81 6.64 -8.32
C SER A 13 5.55 7.25 -7.71
N PHE A 14 5.23 8.47 -8.12
CA PHE A 14 4.04 9.17 -7.66
C PHE A 14 2.78 8.33 -7.85
N CYS A 15 2.05 8.13 -6.75
CA CYS A 15 0.73 7.50 -6.76
C CYS A 15 -0.21 8.26 -5.82
N ALA A 16 -1.51 7.98 -5.87
CA ALA A 16 -2.51 8.73 -5.11
C ALA A 16 -2.31 8.71 -3.58
N LEU A 17 -1.49 7.80 -3.04
CA LEU A 17 -1.11 7.78 -1.62
C LEU A 17 -0.26 8.99 -1.20
N TYR A 18 0.43 9.64 -2.14
CA TYR A 18 1.23 10.84 -1.87
C TYR A 18 0.37 12.03 -1.43
N SER A 19 -0.93 12.00 -1.77
CA SER A 19 -1.89 13.04 -1.42
C SER A 19 -2.53 12.83 -0.04
N LEU A 20 -2.14 11.79 0.70
CA LEU A 20 -2.53 11.63 2.10
C LEU A 20 -1.82 12.67 2.98
N PRO A 21 -2.45 13.14 4.08
CA PRO A 21 -1.85 14.11 4.98
C PRO A 21 -0.51 13.63 5.52
N ASP A 22 0.52 14.47 5.42
CA ASP A 22 1.90 14.22 5.89
C ASP A 22 2.63 13.04 5.20
N TRP A 23 2.01 12.39 4.21
CA TRP A 23 2.67 11.34 3.44
C TRP A 23 3.66 11.88 2.43
N GLY A 24 3.38 13.05 1.84
CA GLY A 24 4.24 13.69 0.84
C GLY A 24 5.69 13.82 1.32
N GLU A 25 5.91 14.22 2.59
CA GLU A 25 7.24 14.41 3.17
C GLU A 25 8.08 13.13 3.16
N ILE A 26 7.46 11.95 3.29
CA ILE A 26 8.14 10.65 3.25
C ILE A 26 8.22 10.12 1.80
N MET A 27 7.13 10.30 1.05
CA MET A 27 6.98 9.76 -0.31
C MET A 27 7.81 10.54 -1.36
N GLU A 28 8.23 11.76 -1.06
CA GLU A 28 9.10 12.57 -1.93
C GLU A 28 10.59 12.39 -1.62
N LEU A 29 10.94 11.66 -0.55
CA LEU A 29 12.34 11.40 -0.20
C LEU A 29 13.08 10.63 -1.33
N PRO A 30 14.41 10.85 -1.45
CA PRO A 30 15.28 10.00 -2.25
C PRO A 30 15.12 8.52 -1.87
N HIS A 31 15.41 7.63 -2.81
CA HIS A 31 15.13 6.20 -2.68
C HIS A 31 15.59 5.57 -1.35
N ASP A 32 16.87 5.76 -1.00
CA ASP A 32 17.46 5.17 0.21
C ASP A 32 16.88 5.78 1.50
N GLU A 33 16.63 7.09 1.50
CA GLU A 33 16.02 7.80 2.64
C GLU A 33 14.57 7.38 2.84
N LYS A 34 13.82 7.18 1.74
CA LYS A 34 12.46 6.65 1.77
C LYS A 34 12.43 5.23 2.30
N MET A 35 13.35 4.37 1.86
CA MET A 35 13.51 3.00 2.37
C MET A 35 13.78 3.00 3.88
N ALA A 36 14.69 3.87 4.35
CA ALA A 36 14.98 4.02 5.76
C ALA A 36 13.76 4.52 6.56
N ALA A 37 13.09 5.57 6.08
CA ALA A 37 11.91 6.13 6.73
C ALA A 37 10.75 5.14 6.81
N LEU A 38 10.43 4.42 5.73
CA LEU A 38 9.38 3.41 5.73
C LEU A 38 9.74 2.17 6.57
N SER A 39 11.01 1.98 6.91
CA SER A 39 11.46 0.93 7.84
C SER A 39 11.35 1.34 9.31
N ASP A 40 11.24 2.63 9.62
CA ASP A 40 11.12 3.14 10.98
C ASP A 40 9.69 2.90 11.54
N PRO A 41 9.54 2.14 12.65
CA PRO A 41 8.24 1.86 13.26
C PRO A 41 7.44 3.11 13.65
N GLU A 42 8.10 4.19 14.07
CA GLU A 42 7.43 5.43 14.46
C GLU A 42 6.86 6.16 13.25
N VAL A 43 7.61 6.17 12.13
CA VAL A 43 7.13 6.70 10.84
C VAL A 43 5.95 5.87 10.33
N ARG A 44 6.03 4.54 10.41
CA ARG A 44 4.91 3.65 10.02
C ARG A 44 3.65 3.98 10.81
N ARG A 45 3.76 4.12 12.14
CA ARG A 45 2.62 4.47 12.99
C ARG A 45 2.05 5.83 12.61
N HIS A 46 2.91 6.83 12.43
CA HIS A 46 2.49 8.16 12.03
C HIS A 46 1.73 8.14 10.69
N LEU A 47 2.28 7.52 9.65
CA LEU A 47 1.64 7.44 8.34
C LEU A 47 0.26 6.78 8.41
N GLU A 48 0.13 5.70 9.17
CA GLU A 48 -1.14 4.99 9.35
C GLU A 48 -2.18 5.85 10.10
N GLU A 49 -1.78 6.56 11.15
CA GLU A 49 -2.65 7.48 11.89
C GLU A 49 -3.16 8.61 10.99
N ARG A 50 -2.29 9.18 10.15
CA ARG A 50 -2.67 10.25 9.21
C ARG A 50 -3.53 9.76 8.07
N ALA A 51 -3.29 8.53 7.60
CA ALA A 51 -4.16 7.87 6.63
C ALA A 51 -5.58 7.62 7.19
N ALA A 52 -5.72 7.35 8.48
CA ALA A 52 -7.01 7.19 9.16
C ALA A 52 -7.66 8.51 9.59
N SER A 53 -6.97 9.65 9.41
CA SER A 53 -7.47 10.94 9.89
C SER A 53 -8.58 11.52 8.98
N PRO A 54 -9.49 12.36 9.53
CA PRO A 54 -10.50 13.04 8.73
C PRO A 54 -9.92 13.92 7.61
N GLU A 55 -8.69 14.41 7.78
CA GLU A 55 -7.97 15.24 6.81
C GLU A 55 -7.63 14.48 5.53
N ALA A 56 -7.61 13.14 5.57
CA ALA A 56 -7.43 12.32 4.38
C ALA A 56 -8.57 12.51 3.36
N GLY A 57 -9.76 12.95 3.80
CA GLY A 57 -10.88 13.29 2.93
C GLY A 57 -11.21 12.17 1.94
N VAL A 58 -11.24 12.50 0.65
CA VAL A 58 -11.52 11.54 -0.44
C VAL A 58 -10.45 10.44 -0.57
N PHE A 59 -9.22 10.67 -0.10
CA PHE A 59 -8.14 9.70 -0.18
C PHE A 59 -8.21 8.63 0.90
N SER A 60 -9.05 8.81 1.93
CA SER A 60 -9.33 7.76 2.93
C SER A 60 -9.85 6.46 2.30
N ARG A 61 -10.50 6.51 1.14
CA ARG A 61 -10.92 5.31 0.39
C ARG A 61 -9.76 4.43 -0.09
N LEU A 62 -8.53 4.95 -0.10
CA LEU A 62 -7.33 4.21 -0.49
C LEU A 62 -6.69 3.48 0.70
N THR A 63 -7.18 3.67 1.92
CA THR A 63 -6.56 3.14 3.14
C THR A 63 -7.15 1.78 3.56
N GLY A 64 -7.97 1.16 2.70
CA GLY A 64 -8.40 -0.24 2.81
C GLY A 64 -7.26 -1.20 2.45
N TRP A 65 -6.21 -1.20 3.27
CA TRP A 65 -4.95 -1.91 3.01
C TRP A 65 -5.13 -3.42 2.79
N ASP A 66 -6.08 -4.05 3.49
CA ASP A 66 -6.43 -5.46 3.37
C ASP A 66 -6.85 -5.85 1.94
N ARG A 67 -7.47 -4.90 1.22
CA ARG A 67 -8.01 -5.09 -0.14
C ARG A 67 -6.95 -4.95 -1.23
N TYR A 68 -5.72 -4.54 -0.87
CA TYR A 68 -4.64 -4.43 -1.83
C TYR A 68 -4.25 -5.82 -2.30
N ARG A 69 -4.24 -6.01 -3.63
CA ARG A 69 -3.71 -7.21 -4.25
C ARG A 69 -2.26 -6.97 -4.66
N ILE A 70 -1.39 -7.90 -4.27
CA ILE A 70 0.01 -7.91 -4.68
C ILE A 70 0.06 -8.28 -6.17
N GLY A 71 0.67 -7.42 -6.97
CA GLY A 71 0.96 -7.64 -8.38
C GLY A 71 2.30 -8.33 -8.57
N ASP A 72 3.12 -7.81 -9.48
CA ASP A 72 4.49 -8.27 -9.68
C ASP A 72 5.39 -7.96 -8.47
N THR A 73 6.20 -8.95 -8.09
CA THR A 73 7.19 -8.92 -7.01
C THR A 73 8.58 -9.14 -7.58
N PHE A 74 9.62 -8.73 -6.86
CA PHE A 74 11.00 -8.67 -7.38
C PHE A 74 12.06 -9.28 -6.46
N SER A 75 11.69 -9.63 -5.23
CA SER A 75 12.56 -10.26 -4.25
C SER A 75 12.18 -11.72 -3.98
N ASP A 76 13.18 -12.53 -3.60
CA ASP A 76 12.99 -13.92 -3.18
C ASP A 76 12.07 -14.03 -1.96
N ALA A 77 12.10 -13.04 -1.07
CA ALA A 77 11.23 -12.98 0.11
C ALA A 77 9.74 -12.84 -0.24
N ASN A 78 9.43 -12.32 -1.42
CA ASN A 78 8.08 -12.14 -1.92
C ASN A 78 7.70 -13.15 -3.01
N GLU A 79 8.48 -14.22 -3.20
CA GLU A 79 8.16 -15.28 -4.15
C GLU A 79 6.80 -15.93 -3.80
N GLY A 80 5.93 -16.07 -4.79
CA GLY A 80 4.59 -16.65 -4.60
C GLY A 80 3.55 -15.71 -3.97
N LEU A 81 3.89 -14.45 -3.67
CA LEU A 81 2.91 -13.48 -3.15
C LEU A 81 2.03 -12.87 -4.25
N LYS A 82 2.46 -12.93 -5.51
CA LYS A 82 1.71 -12.40 -6.65
C LYS A 82 0.27 -12.94 -6.70
N GLY A 83 -0.67 -12.02 -6.86
CA GLY A 83 -2.10 -12.29 -6.89
C GLY A 83 -2.76 -12.43 -5.53
N ARG A 84 -2.01 -12.45 -4.42
CA ARG A 84 -2.55 -12.56 -3.05
C ARG A 84 -3.04 -11.21 -2.52
N LEU A 85 -3.98 -11.25 -1.58
CA LEU A 85 -4.44 -10.06 -0.86
C LEU A 85 -3.56 -9.80 0.36
N VAL A 86 -3.26 -8.53 0.62
CA VAL A 86 -2.53 -8.09 1.81
C VAL A 86 -3.23 -8.56 3.08
N GLY A 87 -4.56 -8.48 3.17
CA GLY A 87 -5.29 -8.91 4.37
C GLY A 87 -5.14 -10.40 4.68
N ASP A 88 -5.02 -11.24 3.66
CA ASP A 88 -4.76 -12.67 3.87
C ASP A 88 -3.33 -12.92 4.35
N LEU A 89 -2.35 -12.20 3.77
CA LEU A 89 -0.95 -12.26 4.18
C LEU A 89 -0.76 -11.76 5.62
N ALA A 90 -1.40 -10.66 5.96
CA ALA A 90 -1.36 -10.06 7.29
C ALA A 90 -1.95 -11.01 8.34
N ARG A 91 -3.09 -11.66 8.03
CA ARG A 91 -3.70 -12.67 8.89
C ARG A 91 -2.81 -13.89 9.09
N GLU A 92 -2.18 -14.39 8.03
CA GLU A 92 -1.24 -15.51 8.12
C GLU A 92 0.00 -15.18 8.96
N ARG A 93 0.50 -13.95 8.83
CA ARG A 93 1.68 -13.46 9.56
C ARG A 93 1.36 -12.96 10.98
N GLY A 94 0.08 -12.78 11.32
CA GLY A 94 -0.36 -12.25 12.61
C GLY A 94 0.01 -10.77 12.82
N ILE A 95 0.09 -9.99 11.74
CA ILE A 95 0.45 -8.56 11.75
C ILE A 95 -0.67 -7.71 11.14
N ARG A 96 -0.57 -6.39 11.29
CA ARG A 96 -1.56 -5.44 10.73
C ARG A 96 -1.38 -5.29 9.23
N ASP A 97 -2.49 -5.05 8.52
CA ASP A 97 -2.52 -5.00 7.04
C ASP A 97 -1.54 -3.97 6.46
N PHE A 98 -1.52 -2.75 7.02
CA PHE A 98 -0.60 -1.71 6.56
C PHE A 98 0.87 -2.10 6.75
N TYR A 99 1.19 -2.78 7.86
CA TYR A 99 2.55 -3.21 8.16
C TYR A 99 2.98 -4.34 7.24
N CYS A 100 2.07 -5.29 6.99
CA CYS A 100 2.30 -6.35 6.02
C CYS A 100 2.54 -5.78 4.62
N LEU A 101 1.76 -4.77 4.21
CA LEU A 101 1.95 -4.09 2.93
C LEU A 101 3.35 -3.46 2.86
N LEU A 102 3.76 -2.70 3.88
CA LEU A 102 5.08 -2.08 3.91
C LEU A 102 6.22 -3.10 3.90
N ASP A 103 6.10 -4.22 4.61
CA ASP A 103 7.13 -5.26 4.61
C ASP A 103 7.33 -5.87 3.22
N VAL A 104 6.23 -6.12 2.49
CA VAL A 104 6.29 -6.60 1.09
C VAL A 104 6.94 -5.54 0.20
N VAL A 105 6.49 -4.30 0.30
CA VAL A 105 6.99 -3.19 -0.53
C VAL A 105 8.46 -2.90 -0.28
N LEU A 106 8.92 -2.93 0.98
CA LEU A 106 10.32 -2.76 1.34
C LEU A 106 11.19 -3.92 0.86
N ALA A 107 10.70 -5.16 0.94
CA ALA A 107 11.45 -6.32 0.45
C ALA A 107 11.74 -6.24 -1.07
N ASP A 108 10.87 -5.62 -1.85
CA ASP A 108 11.07 -5.36 -3.29
C ASP A 108 11.68 -3.98 -3.59
N GLU A 109 12.28 -3.30 -2.62
CA GLU A 109 12.86 -1.96 -2.82
C GLU A 109 11.86 -0.98 -3.45
N LEU A 110 10.62 -0.97 -2.95
CA LEU A 110 9.50 -0.12 -3.38
C LEU A 110 8.94 -0.39 -4.77
N ARG A 111 9.44 -1.43 -5.45
CA ARG A 111 9.06 -1.76 -6.84
C ARG A 111 7.83 -2.64 -6.94
N THR A 112 7.33 -3.20 -5.82
CA THR A 112 6.12 -4.04 -5.82
C THR A 112 4.98 -3.33 -6.53
N VAL A 113 4.36 -4.04 -7.48
CA VAL A 113 3.13 -3.56 -8.11
C VAL A 113 1.97 -3.82 -7.16
N LEU A 114 1.16 -2.80 -6.92
CA LEU A 114 0.01 -2.87 -6.03
C LEU A 114 -1.26 -2.50 -6.79
N TRP A 115 -2.31 -3.30 -6.57
CA TRP A 115 -3.63 -3.02 -7.09
C TRP A 115 -4.61 -2.80 -5.94
N PRO A 116 -5.06 -1.56 -5.69
CA PRO A 116 -6.10 -1.33 -4.71
C PRO A 116 -7.38 -2.02 -5.16
N GLY A 117 -7.98 -2.82 -4.26
CA GLY A 117 -9.31 -3.35 -4.49
C GLY A 117 -10.36 -2.22 -4.49
N PRO A 118 -11.50 -2.40 -5.17
CA PRO A 118 -12.58 -1.42 -5.13
C PRO A 118 -13.00 -1.20 -3.67
N THR A 119 -13.04 0.04 -3.21
CA THR A 119 -13.55 0.40 -1.87
C THR A 119 -15.05 0.61 -1.85
N ASP A 120 -15.72 0.46 -3.00
CA ASP A 120 -17.18 0.55 -3.10
C ASP A 120 -17.82 -0.58 -2.30
N ASP A 121 -18.41 -0.19 -1.18
CA ASP A 121 -19.57 -0.85 -0.60
C ASP A 121 -20.80 -0.25 -1.31
N ASP A 122 -20.96 -0.57 -2.60
CA ASP A 122 -22.13 -0.15 -3.36
C ASP A 122 -22.90 -1.40 -3.81
N PRO A 123 -23.93 -1.85 -3.06
CA PRO A 123 -24.82 -2.90 -3.51
C PRO A 123 -25.67 -2.52 -4.72
N ALA A 124 -25.48 -1.34 -5.34
CA ALA A 124 -26.26 -0.84 -6.47
C ALA A 124 -25.55 -0.87 -7.84
N SER A 125 -24.51 -1.69 -8.05
CA SER A 125 -24.01 -1.97 -9.40
C SER A 125 -24.74 -3.18 -10.01
N TRP A 126 -25.95 -2.96 -10.55
CA TRP A 126 -26.77 -3.91 -11.30
C TRP A 126 -27.03 -3.35 -12.70
#